data_AF-A0AAF0BK53-F1
#
_entry.id   AF-A0AAF0BK53-F1
#
_cell.length_a   1.000
_cell.length_b   1.000
_cell.length_c   1.000
_cell.angle_alpha   90.00
_cell.angle_beta   90.00
_cell.angle_gamma   90.00
#
_symmetry.space_group_name_H-M   'P 1'
#
loop_
_entity.id
_entity.type
_entity.pdbx_description
1 polymer ?
#
loop_
_entity_poly.entity_id
_entity_poly.type
_entity_poly.pdbx_seq_one_letter_code
_entity_poly.pdbx_strand_id
1 'polypeptide(L)'
;MGVKIQLNTNTVDFELGEVEVTATYTLETIKLVMANKEKVQEDLKQIQIALSDVENVSEETIDNAIQSYLLGAEEAFKPIFGEGSFTKVYESCHDIVATAEAFSDAMDYLNDKIEKETAQKKKDKQKKLAKYKK
;
A
#
# COMPACT_ATOMS: atom_id res chain seq x y z
N MET A 1 11.01 25.17 -23.02
CA MET A 1 9.59 24.74 -22.95
C MET A 1 9.51 23.59 -21.98
N GLY A 2 9.05 23.82 -20.75
CA GLY A 2 8.89 22.76 -19.76
C GLY A 2 7.61 21.98 -20.03
N VAL A 3 7.72 20.67 -20.21
CA VAL A 3 6.54 19.78 -20.28
C VAL A 3 5.87 19.84 -18.91
N LYS A 4 4.69 20.48 -18.82
CA LYS A 4 3.83 20.39 -17.64
C LYS A 4 3.20 19.02 -17.62
N ILE A 5 3.81 18.07 -16.91
CA ILE A 5 3.19 16.78 -16.63
C ILE A 5 2.06 17.06 -15.63
N GLN A 6 0.81 17.09 -16.09
CA GLN A 6 -0.35 17.04 -15.20
C GLN A 6 -0.41 15.62 -14.62
N LEU A 7 0.06 15.46 -13.39
CA LEU A 7 -0.22 14.26 -12.60
C LEU A 7 -1.70 14.34 -12.19
N ASN A 8 -2.54 13.50 -12.78
CA ASN A 8 -3.89 13.28 -12.28
C ASN A 8 -3.79 12.46 -10.99
N THR A 9 -3.58 13.15 -9.88
CA THR A 9 -3.57 12.56 -8.55
C THR A 9 -5.01 12.25 -8.13
N ASN A 10 -5.26 11.02 -7.70
CA ASN A 10 -6.54 10.60 -7.14
C ASN A 10 -6.43 10.51 -5.62
N THR A 11 -7.54 10.69 -4.92
CA THR A 11 -7.65 10.47 -3.47
C THR A 11 -8.76 9.47 -3.16
N VAL A 12 -8.54 8.62 -2.17
CA VAL A 12 -9.54 7.73 -1.57
C VAL A 12 -9.28 7.67 -0.07
N ASP A 13 -10.32 7.86 0.72
CA ASP A 13 -10.25 7.70 2.17
C ASP A 13 -10.53 6.25 2.55
N PHE A 14 -9.77 5.75 3.52
CA PHE A 14 -9.90 4.42 4.10
C PHE A 14 -10.07 4.52 5.61
N GLU A 15 -10.95 3.70 6.16
CA GLU A 15 -11.03 3.43 7.59
C GLU A 15 -10.21 2.16 7.86
N LEU A 16 -9.03 2.31 8.46
CA LEU A 16 -8.13 1.22 8.83
C LEU A 16 -8.14 1.09 10.36
N GLY A 17 -8.95 0.16 10.87
CA GLY A 17 -9.24 0.11 12.30
C GLY A 17 -10.08 1.31 12.72
N GLU A 18 -9.62 2.05 13.74
CA GLU A 18 -10.26 3.31 14.20
C GLU A 18 -9.64 4.56 13.56
N VAL A 19 -8.72 4.39 12.60
CA VAL A 19 -7.97 5.49 11.98
C VAL A 19 -8.43 5.72 10.56
N GLU A 20 -8.82 6.97 10.25
CA GLU A 20 -9.02 7.41 8.87
C GLU A 20 -7.68 7.76 8.21
N VAL A 21 -7.42 7.18 7.04
CA VAL A 21 -6.22 7.39 6.24
C VAL A 21 -6.61 7.77 4.82
N THR A 22 -6.15 8.92 4.34
CA THR A 22 -6.33 9.35 2.96
C THR A 22 -5.21 8.81 2.08
N ALA A 23 -5.53 7.88 1.18
CA ALA A 23 -4.64 7.45 0.13
C ALA A 23 -4.62 8.45 -1.02
N THR A 24 -3.45 9.02 -1.31
CA THR A 24 -3.20 9.89 -2.44
C THR A 24 -2.33 9.16 -3.45
N TYR A 25 -2.85 8.88 -4.66
CA TYR A 25 -2.17 7.99 -5.59
C TYR A 25 -2.21 8.43 -7.05
N THR A 26 -1.23 7.92 -7.78
CA THR A 26 -1.17 7.90 -9.24
C THR A 26 -0.97 6.46 -9.70
N LEU A 27 -1.10 6.23 -11.01
CA LEU A 27 -0.78 4.95 -11.62
C LEU A 27 0.66 4.50 -11.36
N GLU A 28 1.61 5.44 -11.25
CA GLU A 28 3.02 5.13 -11.02
C GLU A 28 3.27 4.80 -9.55
N THR A 29 2.65 5.54 -8.62
CA THR A 29 2.84 5.25 -7.18
C THR A 29 2.25 3.91 -6.79
N ILE A 30 1.07 3.52 -7.31
CA ILE A 30 0.51 2.19 -7.05
C ILE A 30 1.41 1.09 -7.60
N LYS A 31 1.95 1.22 -8.81
CA LYS A 31 2.89 0.22 -9.36
C LYS A 31 4.15 0.10 -8.52
N LEU A 32 4.69 1.22 -8.05
CA LEU A 32 5.86 1.25 -7.18
C LEU A 32 5.59 0.50 -5.86
N VAL A 33 4.48 0.81 -5.19
CA VAL A 33 4.12 0.18 -3.91
C VAL A 33 3.80 -1.31 -4.11
N MET A 34 3.10 -1.68 -5.20
CA MET A 34 2.82 -3.08 -5.53
C MET A 34 4.09 -3.89 -5.78
N ALA A 35 5.12 -3.31 -6.41
CA ALA A 35 6.40 -3.97 -6.58
C ALA A 35 7.12 -4.24 -5.25
N ASN A 36 6.81 -3.45 -4.22
CA ASN A 36 7.36 -3.61 -2.87
C ASN A 36 6.44 -4.46 -1.95
N LYS A 37 5.19 -4.71 -2.34
CA LYS A 37 4.20 -5.43 -1.52
C LYS A 37 4.64 -6.85 -1.17
N GLU A 38 5.21 -7.60 -2.11
CA GLU A 38 5.70 -8.95 -1.84
C GLU A 38 6.81 -8.96 -0.79
N LYS A 39 7.73 -7.99 -0.84
CA LYS A 39 8.81 -7.86 0.15
C LYS A 39 8.25 -7.57 1.53
N VAL A 40 7.31 -6.63 1.64
CA VAL A 40 6.65 -6.31 2.92
C VAL A 40 5.88 -7.52 3.47
N GLN A 41 5.24 -8.32 2.62
CA GLN A 41 4.58 -9.55 3.07
C GLN A 41 5.57 -10.63 3.53
N GLU A 42 6.72 -10.74 2.88
CA GLU A 42 7.76 -11.69 3.28
C GLU A 42 8.39 -11.30 4.62
N ASP A 43 8.69 -10.01 4.82
CA ASP A 43 9.21 -9.49 6.08
C ASP A 43 8.21 -9.72 7.24
N LEU A 44 6.89 -9.56 6.99
CA LEU A 44 5.85 -9.85 7.98
C LEU A 44 5.84 -11.34 8.40
N LYS A 45 5.98 -12.25 7.44
CA LYS A 45 6.02 -13.69 7.72
C LYS A 45 7.21 -14.07 8.58
N GLN A 46 8.38 -13.46 8.33
CA GLN A 46 9.57 -13.69 9.16
C GLN A 46 9.32 -13.26 10.61
N ILE A 47 8.64 -12.15 10.84
CA ILE A 47 8.25 -11.72 12.19
C ILE A 47 7.24 -12.67 12.81
N GLN A 48 6.22 -13.11 12.08
CA GLN A 48 5.26 -14.09 12.62
C GLN A 48 5.93 -15.39 13.05
N ILE A 49 6.93 -15.85 12.29
CA ILE A 49 7.73 -17.02 12.66
C ILE A 49 8.53 -16.73 13.94
N ALA A 50 9.20 -15.59 14.03
CA ALA A 50 9.94 -15.19 15.23
C ALA A 50 9.03 -15.04 16.47
N LEU A 51 7.82 -14.50 16.28
CA LEU A 51 6.76 -14.40 17.30
C LEU A 51 6.15 -15.75 17.69
N SER A 52 6.41 -16.82 16.93
CA SER A 52 5.91 -18.16 17.26
C SER A 52 6.94 -18.98 18.05
N ASP A 53 8.22 -18.60 18.03
CA ASP A 53 9.34 -19.29 18.71
C ASP A 53 9.76 -18.56 20.02
N VAL A 54 8.77 -17.97 20.71
CA VAL A 54 8.94 -17.09 21.88
C VAL A 54 9.66 -17.76 23.05
N GLU A 55 9.66 -19.09 23.11
CA GLU A 55 10.39 -19.84 24.15
C GLU A 55 11.92 -19.74 24.01
N ASN A 56 12.44 -19.32 22.84
CA ASN A 56 13.88 -19.27 22.55
C ASN A 56 14.40 -17.88 22.17
N VAL A 57 13.54 -16.86 22.05
CA VAL A 57 13.89 -15.52 21.58
C VAL A 57 13.57 -14.49 22.67
N SER A 58 14.51 -13.59 22.97
CA SER A 58 14.27 -12.53 23.97
C SER A 58 13.24 -11.52 23.47
N GLU A 59 12.44 -10.96 24.39
CA GLU A 59 11.46 -9.90 24.09
C GLU A 59 12.10 -8.72 23.34
N GLU A 60 13.32 -8.31 23.73
CA GLU A 60 14.08 -7.25 23.04
C GLU A 60 14.37 -7.57 21.57
N THR A 61 14.63 -8.85 21.25
CA THR A 61 14.88 -9.26 19.86
C THR A 61 13.59 -9.19 19.03
N ILE A 62 12.46 -9.58 19.63
CA ILE A 62 11.13 -9.51 19.02
C ILE A 62 10.75 -8.05 18.77
N ASP A 63 10.91 -7.18 19.75
CA ASP A 63 10.60 -5.75 19.64
C ASP A 63 11.43 -5.07 18.55
N ASN A 64 12.74 -5.38 18.48
CA ASN A 64 13.61 -4.87 17.43
C ASN A 64 13.20 -5.35 16.02
N ALA A 65 12.73 -6.60 15.90
CA ALA A 65 12.22 -7.13 14.65
C ALA A 65 10.92 -6.41 14.22
N ILE A 66 9.97 -6.24 15.14
CA ILE A 66 8.72 -5.50 14.89
C ILE A 66 9.02 -4.06 14.47
N GLN A 67 9.92 -3.35 15.17
CA GLN A 67 10.31 -1.98 14.79
C GLN A 67 10.95 -1.90 13.41
N SER A 68 11.84 -2.83 13.08
CA SER A 68 12.49 -2.87 11.77
C SER A 68 11.47 -3.04 10.64
N TYR A 69 10.44 -3.86 10.87
CA TYR A 69 9.35 -4.04 9.93
C TYR A 69 8.42 -2.84 9.83
N LEU A 70 8.04 -2.24 10.96
CA LEU A 70 7.25 -1.00 10.96
C LEU A 70 7.90 0.06 10.07
N LEU A 71 9.22 0.26 10.20
CA LEU A 71 9.97 1.19 9.36
C LEU A 71 9.98 0.79 7.88
N GLY A 72 10.17 -0.50 7.57
CA GLY A 72 10.18 -1.00 6.20
C GLY A 72 8.81 -0.88 5.51
N ALA A 73 7.74 -1.21 6.23
CA ALA A 73 6.36 -1.10 5.76
C ALA A 73 5.96 0.37 5.59
N GLU A 74 6.28 1.23 6.55
CA GLU A 74 6.03 2.67 6.48
C GLU A 74 6.68 3.27 5.22
N GLU A 75 7.96 3.00 4.96
CA GLU A 75 8.64 3.48 3.74
C GLU A 75 8.01 2.94 2.45
N ALA A 76 7.51 1.70 2.45
CA ALA A 76 6.84 1.11 1.29
C ALA A 76 5.48 1.76 1.00
N PHE A 77 4.70 2.09 2.02
CA PHE A 77 3.33 2.61 1.89
C PHE A 77 3.24 4.14 1.88
N LYS A 78 4.25 4.85 2.40
CA LYS A 78 4.37 6.31 2.43
C LYS A 78 4.04 7.02 1.10
N PRO A 79 4.45 6.53 -0.09
CA PRO A 79 4.12 7.17 -1.36
C PRO A 79 2.62 7.27 -1.68
N ILE A 80 1.78 6.49 -0.99
CA ILE A 80 0.33 6.46 -1.19
C ILE A 80 -0.39 6.99 0.03
N PHE A 81 -0.08 6.48 1.22
CA PHE A 81 -0.82 6.78 2.44
C PHE A 81 -0.26 7.95 3.23
N GLY A 82 0.90 8.50 2.83
CA GLY A 82 1.58 9.56 3.55
C GLY A 82 2.39 9.05 4.73
N GLU A 83 3.16 9.96 5.33
CA GLU A 83 4.08 9.66 6.42
C GLU A 83 3.36 9.49 7.76
N GLY A 84 3.78 8.46 8.50
CA GLY A 84 3.26 8.08 9.81
C GLY A 84 1.92 7.37 9.77
N SER A 85 1.37 7.06 8.59
CA SER A 85 0.06 6.42 8.47
C SER A 85 0.10 4.97 8.95
N PHE A 86 1.17 4.24 8.68
CA PHE A 86 1.30 2.85 9.15
C PHE A 86 1.46 2.81 10.67
N THR A 87 2.33 3.66 11.21
CA THR A 87 2.53 3.79 12.66
C THR A 87 1.24 4.15 13.40
N LYS A 88 0.45 5.11 12.89
CA LYS A 88 -0.82 5.51 13.53
C LYS A 88 -1.83 4.37 13.62
N VAL A 89 -1.96 3.58 12.54
CA VAL A 89 -2.86 2.42 12.53
C VAL A 89 -2.36 1.37 13.52
N TYR A 90 -1.05 1.10 13.54
CA TYR A 90 -0.44 0.20 14.51
C TYR A 90 -0.65 0.65 15.96
N GLU A 91 -0.50 1.94 16.25
CA GLU A 91 -0.77 2.51 17.59
C GLU A 91 -2.24 2.38 18.01
N SER A 92 -3.17 2.26 17.05
CA SER A 92 -4.60 2.09 17.34
C SER A 92 -4.95 0.64 17.71
N CYS A 93 -4.36 -0.36 17.05
CA CYS A 93 -4.73 -1.77 17.27
C CYS A 93 -3.67 -2.59 18.02
N HIS A 94 -2.43 -2.11 18.12
CA HIS A 94 -1.26 -2.81 18.67
C HIS A 94 -1.05 -4.23 18.10
N ASP A 95 -1.53 -4.47 16.88
CA ASP A 95 -1.41 -5.73 16.18
C ASP A 95 -0.76 -5.50 14.82
N ILE A 96 0.49 -5.94 14.70
CA ILE A 96 1.29 -5.73 13.49
C ILE A 96 0.74 -6.52 12.30
N VAL A 97 0.14 -7.69 12.56
CA VAL A 97 -0.46 -8.53 11.52
C VAL A 97 -1.72 -7.87 10.99
N ALA A 98 -2.62 -7.47 11.90
CA ALA A 98 -3.85 -6.78 11.53
C ALA A 98 -3.56 -5.45 10.79
N THR A 99 -2.55 -4.70 11.24
CA THR A 99 -2.10 -3.47 10.57
C THR A 99 -1.65 -3.77 9.14
N ALA A 100 -0.78 -4.76 8.96
CA ALA A 100 -0.25 -5.12 7.65
C ALA A 100 -1.35 -5.61 6.69
N GLU A 101 -2.30 -6.41 7.19
CA GLU A 101 -3.46 -6.87 6.42
C GLU A 101 -4.34 -5.71 5.96
N ALA A 102 -4.63 -4.75 6.84
CA ALA A 102 -5.44 -3.58 6.52
C ALA A 102 -4.84 -2.74 5.37
N PHE A 103 -3.52 -2.49 5.40
CA PHE A 103 -2.83 -1.80 4.31
C PHE A 103 -2.73 -2.66 3.03
N SER A 104 -2.56 -3.97 3.17
CA SER A 104 -2.55 -4.90 2.04
C SER A 104 -3.89 -4.89 1.29
N ASP A 105 -5.00 -4.92 2.02
CA ASP A 105 -6.37 -4.88 1.48
C ASP A 105 -6.67 -3.53 0.83
N ALA A 106 -6.27 -2.43 1.47
CA ALA A 106 -6.38 -1.10 0.89
C ALA A 106 -5.62 -1.02 -0.45
N MET A 107 -4.42 -1.61 -0.52
CA MET A 107 -3.65 -1.68 -1.76
C MET A 107 -4.30 -2.54 -2.84
N ASP A 108 -4.89 -3.68 -2.48
CA ASP A 108 -5.60 -4.52 -3.45
C ASP A 108 -6.82 -3.80 -4.03
N TYR A 109 -7.57 -3.10 -3.19
CA TYR A 109 -8.68 -2.25 -3.64
C TYR A 109 -8.20 -1.16 -4.63
N LEU A 110 -7.09 -0.48 -4.30
CA LEU A 110 -6.50 0.54 -5.17
C LEU A 110 -6.03 -0.03 -6.51
N ASN A 111 -5.43 -1.22 -6.50
CA ASN A 111 -5.00 -1.90 -7.71
C ASN A 111 -6.19 -2.28 -8.61
N ASP A 112 -7.24 -2.88 -8.03
CA ASP A 112 -8.48 -3.23 -8.71
C ASP A 112 -9.15 -2.03 -9.38
N LYS A 113 -9.18 -0.90 -8.66
CA LYS A 113 -9.73 0.36 -9.17
C LYS A 113 -8.94 0.85 -10.38
N ILE A 114 -7.62 0.76 -10.33
CA ILE A 114 -6.74 1.11 -11.46
C ILE A 114 -6.95 0.19 -12.65
N GLU A 115 -7.08 -1.12 -12.45
CA GLU A 115 -7.29 -2.05 -13.56
C GLU A 115 -8.61 -1.74 -14.29
N LYS A 116 -9.67 -1.46 -13.52
CA LYS A 116 -10.98 -1.05 -14.06
C LYS A 116 -10.86 0.28 -14.83
N GLU A 117 -10.21 1.29 -14.28
CA GLU A 117 -9.99 2.58 -14.96
C GLU A 117 -9.15 2.43 -16.24
N THR A 118 -8.11 1.60 -16.20
CA THR A 118 -7.21 1.36 -17.34
C THR A 118 -7.93 0.60 -18.45
N ALA A 119 -8.71 -0.43 -18.10
CA ALA A 119 -9.54 -1.16 -19.05
C ALA A 119 -10.59 -0.25 -19.70
N GLN A 120 -11.21 0.65 -18.92
CA GLN A 120 -12.18 1.61 -19.43
C GLN A 120 -11.54 2.62 -20.39
N LYS A 121 -10.40 3.22 -20.02
CA LYS A 121 -9.63 4.13 -20.89
C LYS A 121 -9.22 3.45 -22.20
N LYS A 122 -8.82 2.16 -22.16
CA LYS A 122 -8.48 1.37 -23.34
C LYS A 122 -9.69 1.18 -24.26
N LYS A 123 -10.86 0.84 -23.71
CA LYS A 123 -12.13 0.73 -24.47
C LYS A 123 -12.51 2.05 -25.13
N ASP A 124 -12.40 3.17 -24.41
CA ASP A 124 -12.76 4.48 -24.95
C ASP A 124 -11.79 4.95 -26.05
N LYS A 125 -10.49 4.65 -25.91
CA LYS A 125 -9.51 4.91 -26.97
C LYS A 125 -9.80 4.08 -28.22
N GLN A 126 -10.16 2.81 -28.09
CA GLN A 126 -10.56 1.96 -29.21
C GLN A 126 -11.83 2.46 -29.90
N LYS A 127 -12.84 2.88 -29.14
CA LYS A 127 -14.07 3.50 -29.68
C LYS A 127 -13.78 4.80 -30.43
N LYS A 128 -12.91 5.67 -29.90
CA LYS A 128 -12.47 6.89 -30.60
C LYS A 128 -11.74 6.57 -31.90
N LEU A 129 -10.76 5.65 -31.87
CA LEU A 129 -10.04 5.23 -33.08
C LEU A 129 -10.96 4.64 -34.15
N ALA A 130 -11.99 3.87 -33.76
CA ALA A 130 -12.98 3.35 -34.69
C ALA A 130 -13.85 4.45 -35.33
N LYS A 131 -14.11 5.55 -34.62
CA LYS A 131 -14.81 6.73 -35.17
C LYS A 131 -14.01 7.48 -36.24
N TYR A 132 -12.68 7.47 -36.16
CA TYR A 132 -11.81 8.15 -37.15
C TYR A 132 -11.47 7.28 -38.37
N LYS A 133 -11.84 5.99 -38.37
CA LYS A 133 -11.67 5.07 -39.50
C LYS A 133 -12.94 4.90 -40.35
N LYS A 134 -14.02 5.62 -40.01
CA LYS A 134 -15.22 5.81 -40.83
C LYS A 134 -15.20 7.22 -41.41
#